data_AF-A0A8J8FH01-F1
#
_entry.id   AF-A0A8J8FH01-F1
#
_cell.length_a   1.000
_cell.length_b   1.000
_cell.length_c   1.000
_cell.angle_alpha   90.00
_cell.angle_beta   90.00
_cell.angle_gamma   90.00
#
_symmetry.space_group_name_H-M   'P 1'
#
loop_
_entity.id
_entity.type
_entity.pdbx_description
1 polymer ?
#
loop_
_entity_poly.entity_id
_entity_poly.type
_entity_poly.pdbx_seq_one_letter_code
_entity_poly.pdbx_strand_id
1 'polypeptide(L)'
;MKKVILAAALLITMSSSFAANYTSANAAATLIQAGRPNTTIPQACVNSYNAMYPGATTLKWARKGEGVYQVTFLYGGEKMTARYSYDGTYLGK
;
A
#
# COMPACT_ATOMS: atom_id res chain seq x y z
N MET A 1 11.47 45.66 31.09
CA MET A 1 12.32 44.55 30.62
C MET A 1 11.78 43.24 31.14
N LYS A 2 11.38 42.30 30.28
CA LYS A 2 11.82 40.88 30.31
C LYS A 2 11.15 40.11 29.18
N LYS A 3 12.03 39.52 28.37
CA LYS A 3 11.76 38.61 27.28
C LYS A 3 11.23 37.32 27.89
N VAL A 4 10.18 36.74 27.33
CA VAL A 4 9.82 35.35 27.63
C VAL A 4 9.95 34.56 26.34
N ILE A 5 10.67 33.45 26.47
CA ILE A 5 11.38 32.72 25.44
C ILE A 5 10.48 31.61 24.87
N LEU A 6 10.69 31.34 23.58
CA LEU A 6 10.22 30.20 22.79
C LEU A 6 10.67 28.87 23.40
N ALA A 7 9.80 27.86 23.51
CA ALA A 7 10.23 26.47 23.63
C ALA A 7 9.26 25.52 22.94
N ALA A 8 9.79 24.81 21.93
CA ALA A 8 9.16 23.76 21.18
C ALA A 8 9.17 22.43 21.96
N ALA A 9 8.06 21.70 21.95
CA ALA A 9 8.03 20.27 22.26
C ALA A 9 6.71 19.67 21.78
N LEU A 10 6.57 19.41 20.47
CA LEU A 10 5.53 18.50 20.00
C LEU A 10 6.18 17.14 19.74
N LEU A 11 6.15 16.30 20.78
CA LEU A 11 6.44 14.88 20.70
C LEU A 11 5.46 14.24 19.72
N ILE A 12 5.95 13.73 18.59
CA ILE A 12 5.18 12.82 17.74
C ILE A 12 5.85 11.45 17.83
N THR A 13 5.61 10.75 18.93
CA THR A 13 5.80 9.30 18.99
C THR A 13 4.52 8.64 18.49
N MET A 14 4.43 8.42 17.17
CA MET A 14 3.40 7.57 16.60
C MET A 14 3.85 6.11 16.72
N SER A 15 3.59 5.51 17.88
CA SER A 15 3.62 4.05 18.05
C SER A 15 2.28 3.50 17.56
N SER A 16 2.15 3.25 16.25
CA SER A 16 1.01 2.47 15.74
C SER A 16 1.31 0.99 15.91
N SER A 17 0.82 0.40 17.00
CA SER A 17 0.69 -1.04 17.17
C SER A 17 -0.24 -1.58 16.08
N PHE A 18 0.26 -2.38 15.13
CA PHE A 18 -0.61 -3.15 14.26
C PHE A 18 -1.14 -4.37 15.04
N ALA A 19 -2.35 -4.27 15.58
CA ALA A 19 -3.06 -5.44 16.07
C ALA A 19 -3.65 -6.17 14.85
N ALA A 20 -2.99 -7.26 14.44
CA ALA A 20 -3.51 -8.16 13.42
C ALA A 20 -4.78 -8.86 13.95
N ASN A 21 -5.94 -8.43 13.47
CA ASN A 21 -7.19 -9.16 13.63
C ASN A 21 -7.72 -9.49 12.23
N TYR A 22 -7.33 -10.64 11.70
CA TYR A 22 -7.96 -11.21 10.52
C TYR A 22 -8.63 -12.52 10.93
N THR A 23 -9.89 -12.45 11.33
CA THR A 23 -10.79 -13.60 11.33
C THR A 23 -12.08 -13.19 10.63
N SER A 24 -12.28 -13.64 9.40
CA SER A 24 -13.48 -14.41 8.99
C SER A 24 -13.58 -14.59 7.47
N ALA A 25 -13.66 -15.87 7.11
CA ALA A 25 -14.54 -16.50 6.11
C ALA A 25 -14.58 -16.00 4.65
N ASN A 26 -14.12 -16.92 3.78
CA ASN A 26 -14.74 -17.37 2.52
C ASN A 26 -15.29 -16.32 1.54
N ALA A 27 -14.49 -16.05 0.50
CA ALA A 27 -15.02 -15.91 -0.86
C ALA A 27 -13.97 -16.44 -1.85
N ALA A 28 -14.21 -17.63 -2.37
CA ALA A 28 -13.45 -18.19 -3.49
C ALA A 28 -13.76 -17.38 -4.75
N ALA A 29 -12.93 -16.38 -5.04
CA ALA A 29 -12.91 -15.71 -6.34
C ALA A 29 -11.78 -16.32 -7.18
N THR A 30 -12.08 -17.45 -7.81
CA THR A 30 -11.19 -18.08 -8.79
C THR A 30 -11.24 -17.28 -10.09
N LEU A 31 -10.44 -16.21 -10.19
CA LEU A 31 -10.18 -15.52 -11.45
C LEU A 31 -8.93 -16.11 -12.09
N ILE A 32 -9.11 -17.14 -12.93
CA ILE A 32 -8.03 -17.63 -13.80
C ILE A 32 -7.88 -16.67 -14.98
N GLN A 33 -6.98 -15.70 -14.85
CA GLN A 33 -6.52 -14.88 -15.98
C GLN A 33 -5.20 -15.46 -16.48
N ALA A 34 -5.30 -16.34 -17.48
CA ALA A 34 -4.16 -16.90 -18.18
C ALA A 34 -3.44 -15.83 -19.03
N GLY A 35 -2.10 -15.82 -18.95
CA GLY A 35 -1.22 -15.26 -19.98
C GLY A 35 -0.64 -13.88 -19.70
N ARG A 36 0.53 -13.82 -19.03
CA ARG A 36 1.64 -12.90 -19.30
C ARG A 36 2.88 -13.30 -18.47
N PRO A 37 4.10 -13.12 -19.00
CA PRO A 37 5.32 -13.66 -18.40
C PRO A 37 5.54 -13.13 -16.98
N ASN A 38 6.00 -14.08 -16.17
CA ASN A 38 6.08 -14.11 -14.73
C ASN A 38 7.07 -13.08 -14.15
N THR A 39 6.67 -11.82 -13.97
CA THR A 39 7.17 -11.02 -12.85
C THR A 39 6.10 -11.09 -11.77
N THR A 40 6.09 -12.17 -10.98
CA THR A 40 5.12 -12.37 -9.91
C THR A 40 5.15 -11.15 -9.01
N ILE A 41 4.10 -10.34 -9.07
CA ILE A 41 3.90 -9.29 -8.07
C ILE A 41 3.66 -10.06 -6.76
N PRO A 42 4.43 -9.77 -5.70
CA PRO A 42 4.25 -10.46 -4.44
C PRO A 42 2.82 -10.32 -3.94
N GLN A 43 2.24 -11.41 -3.45
CA GLN A 43 0.87 -11.40 -2.94
C GLN A 43 0.71 -10.38 -1.81
N ALA A 44 1.78 -10.15 -1.03
CA ALA A 44 1.81 -9.12 0.00
C ALA A 44 1.56 -7.71 -0.57
N CYS A 45 2.14 -7.36 -1.72
CA CYS A 45 1.87 -6.08 -2.40
C CYS A 45 0.40 -5.96 -2.79
N VAL A 46 -0.18 -7.03 -3.35
CA VAL A 46 -1.57 -7.05 -3.78
C VAL A 46 -2.52 -6.92 -2.59
N ASN A 47 -2.23 -7.63 -1.50
CA ASN A 47 -3.02 -7.56 -0.26
C ASN A 47 -2.97 -6.16 0.36
N SER A 48 -1.78 -5.56 0.49
CA SER A 48 -1.62 -4.19 1.00
C SER A 48 -2.30 -3.15 0.11
N TYR A 49 -2.21 -3.32 -1.20
CA TYR A 49 -2.91 -2.48 -2.17
C TYR A 49 -4.43 -2.55 -2.01
N ASN A 50 -5.00 -3.76 -1.97
CA ASN A 50 -6.44 -3.96 -1.82
C ASN A 50 -6.96 -3.45 -0.46
N ALA A 51 -6.15 -3.55 0.60
CA ALA A 51 -6.50 -3.02 1.92
C ALA A 51 -6.49 -1.49 1.96
N MET A 52 -5.56 -0.85 1.25
CA MET A 52 -5.41 0.60 1.24
C MET A 52 -6.39 1.30 0.27
N TYR A 53 -6.72 0.64 -0.82
CA TYR A 53 -7.59 1.18 -1.87
C TYR A 53 -8.75 0.22 -2.20
N PRO A 54 -9.69 0.00 -1.26
CA PRO A 54 -10.83 -0.88 -1.47
C PRO A 54 -11.72 -0.34 -2.60
N GLY A 55 -11.96 -1.14 -3.64
CA GLY A 55 -12.75 -0.72 -4.81
C GLY A 55 -11.95 0.06 -5.86
N ALA A 56 -10.62 0.12 -5.75
CA ALA A 56 -9.79 0.61 -6.84
C ALA A 56 -9.78 -0.34 -8.05
N THR A 57 -9.80 0.23 -9.25
CA THR A 57 -9.61 -0.53 -10.49
C THR A 57 -8.14 -0.55 -10.83
N THR A 58 -7.48 -1.70 -10.65
CA THR A 58 -6.08 -1.89 -11.04
C THR A 58 -5.93 -1.76 -12.56
N LEU A 59 -5.07 -0.84 -13.01
CA LEU A 59 -4.75 -0.69 -14.43
C LEU A 59 -3.52 -1.50 -14.82
N LYS A 60 -2.41 -1.34 -14.07
CA LYS A 60 -1.13 -1.97 -14.40
C LYS A 60 -0.22 -2.08 -13.19
N TRP A 61 0.47 -3.21 -13.08
CA TRP A 61 1.63 -3.36 -12.21
C TRP A 61 2.94 -3.26 -13.01
N ALA A 62 3.97 -2.68 -12.41
CA ALA A 62 5.30 -2.53 -12.98
C ALA A 62 6.36 -2.66 -11.89
N ARG A 63 7.35 -3.53 -12.09
CA ARG A 63 8.54 -3.58 -11.23
C ARG A 63 9.44 -2.40 -11.58
N LYS A 64 9.82 -1.59 -10.59
CA LYS A 64 10.64 -0.38 -10.76
C LYS A 64 12.10 -0.54 -10.34
N GLY A 65 12.42 -1.65 -9.68
CA GLY A 65 13.77 -1.98 -9.25
C GLY A 65 13.79 -3.28 -8.47
N GLU A 66 14.90 -3.52 -7.77
CA GLU A 66 15.00 -4.64 -6.85
C GLU A 66 14.02 -4.46 -5.69
N GLY A 67 13.10 -5.41 -5.53
CA GLY A 67 12.10 -5.37 -4.47
C GLY A 67 11.01 -4.30 -4.59
N VAL A 68 11.02 -3.39 -5.58
CA VAL A 68 10.04 -2.30 -5.69
C VAL A 68 9.03 -2.56 -6.80
N TYR A 69 7.75 -2.54 -6.42
CA TYR A 69 6.59 -2.80 -7.27
C TYR A 69 5.66 -1.60 -7.28
N GLN A 70 5.43 -1.03 -8.45
CA GLN A 70 4.51 0.08 -8.64
C GLN A 70 3.21 -0.41 -9.27
N VAL A 71 2.08 -0.04 -8.68
CA VAL A 71 0.75 -0.20 -9.26
C VAL A 71 0.23 1.15 -9.74
N THR A 72 -0.43 1.14 -10.90
CA THR A 72 -1.23 2.24 -11.41
C THR A 72 -2.69 1.79 -11.39
N PHE A 73 -3.58 2.59 -10.84
CA PHE A 73 -4.98 2.23 -10.62
C PHE A 73 -5.88 3.46 -10.68
N LEU A 74 -7.17 3.24 -10.87
CA LEU A 74 -8.21 4.26 -10.72
C LEU A 74 -8.85 4.14 -9.34
N TYR A 75 -8.99 5.26 -8.64
CA TYR A 75 -9.67 5.32 -7.35
C TYR A 75 -10.46 6.63 -7.27
N GLY A 76 -11.77 6.54 -7.00
CA GLY A 76 -12.64 7.72 -6.97
C GLY A 76 -12.71 8.49 -8.30
N GLY A 77 -12.44 7.83 -9.43
CA GLY A 77 -12.38 8.47 -10.76
C GLY A 77 -11.02 9.09 -11.11
N GLU A 78 -10.06 9.10 -10.19
CA GLU A 78 -8.71 9.63 -10.43
C GLU A 78 -7.69 8.51 -10.67
N LYS A 79 -6.76 8.73 -11.60
CA LYS A 79 -5.65 7.82 -11.85
C LYS A 79 -4.54 8.07 -10.85
N MET A 80 -4.29 7.09 -9.98
CA MET A 80 -3.23 7.13 -8.98
C MET A 80 -2.16 6.07 -9.24
N THR A 81 -1.01 6.29 -8.61
CA THR A 81 0.07 5.32 -8.50
C THR A 81 0.38 5.03 -7.05
N ALA A 82 0.82 3.81 -6.75
CA ALA A 82 1.34 3.43 -5.44
C ALA A 82 2.53 2.50 -5.63
N ARG A 83 3.50 2.57 -4.73
CA ARG A 83 4.70 1.75 -4.71
C ARG A 83 4.70 0.90 -3.45
N TYR A 84 5.07 -0.35 -3.61
CA TYR A 84 5.17 -1.35 -2.57
C TYR A 84 6.52 -2.05 -2.66
N SER A 85 7.12 -2.38 -1.53
CA SER A 85 8.25 -3.31 -1.47
C SER A 85 7.77 -4.75 -1.54
N TYR A 86 8.69 -5.70 -1.67
CA TYR A 86 8.40 -7.13 -1.84
C TYR A 86 7.54 -7.74 -0.72
N ASP A 87 7.69 -7.24 0.51
CA ASP A 87 6.93 -7.62 1.71
C ASP A 87 5.55 -6.95 1.80
N GLY A 88 5.18 -6.12 0.82
CA GLY A 88 3.92 -5.36 0.83
C GLY A 88 3.97 -4.06 1.63
N THR A 89 5.15 -3.60 2.08
CA THR A 89 5.27 -2.29 2.74
C THR A 89 5.05 -1.16 1.73
N TYR A 90 4.19 -0.20 2.06
CA TYR A 90 3.91 0.95 1.20
C TYR A 90 5.08 1.93 1.21
N LEU A 91 5.61 2.24 0.03
CA LEU A 91 6.78 3.10 -0.16
C LEU A 91 6.40 4.53 -0.61
N GLY A 92 5.15 4.76 -1.01
CA GLY A 92 4.69 6.07 -1.49
C GLY A 92 3.87 6.01 -2.79
N LYS A 93 3.37 7.16 -3.24
CA LYS A 93 2.56 7.34 -4.45
C LYS A 93 3.29 8.15 -5.52
#